data_AF-A0A170YE86-F1
#
_entry.id   AF-A0A170YE86-F1
#
_cell.length_a   1.000
_cell.length_b   1.000
_cell.length_c   1.000
_cell.angle_alpha   90.00
_cell.angle_beta   90.00
_cell.angle_gamma   90.00
#
_symmetry.space_group_name_H-M   'P 1'
#
loop_
_entity.id
_entity.type
_entity.pdbx_description
1 polymer ?
#
loop_
_entity_poly.entity_id
_entity_poly.type
_entity_poly.pdbx_seq_one_letter_code
_entity_poly.pdbx_strand_id
1 'polypeptide(L)'
;NISIFLTSTSHWRHNSMLSEQLTTDTKGIYNLFTFSVEPLLKFDTWYYAVVQFFFSTHIGFGNITTCSGNIYSKSNAFWTAFLYIICNVLVGTGMVILVYLWIGKLNIPNYWPEVPLLFVLNLVYDTASCCFGDNAQIWASVAYLVLLLSGFTSMVALVYTIAVSVVVETKNKWRSWLITTAVCAIGFISGIAIMLPEKLKFLHMLDHYVIGHMVAMSTALELVGIFMDIWY
;
A
#
# COMPACT_ATOMS: atom_id res chain seq x y z
N ASN A 1 -10.93 -55.04 -2.36
CA ASN A 1 -12.19 -54.26 -2.42
C ASN A 1 -12.29 -53.11 -1.41
N ILE A 2 -11.86 -53.24 -0.16
CA ILE A 2 -11.90 -52.13 0.82
C ILE A 2 -10.84 -51.04 0.53
N SER A 3 -9.65 -51.43 0.05
CA SER A 3 -8.57 -50.50 -0.32
C SER A 3 -8.88 -49.60 -1.52
N ILE A 4 -9.63 -50.10 -2.50
CA ILE A 4 -10.09 -49.33 -3.68
C ILE A 4 -11.24 -48.38 -3.32
N PHE A 5 -12.07 -48.78 -2.35
CA PHE A 5 -13.16 -47.94 -1.85
C PHE A 5 -12.62 -46.75 -1.03
N LEU A 6 -11.59 -46.96 -0.22
CA LEU A 6 -10.93 -45.90 0.56
C LEU A 6 -10.22 -44.87 -0.33
N THR A 7 -9.50 -45.31 -1.38
CA THR A 7 -8.86 -44.39 -2.34
C THR A 7 -9.85 -43.65 -3.23
N SER A 8 -10.99 -44.27 -3.56
CA SER A 8 -12.10 -43.57 -4.22
C SER A 8 -12.65 -42.48 -3.32
N THR A 9 -12.99 -42.79 -2.06
CA THR A 9 -13.55 -41.81 -1.12
C THR A 9 -12.60 -40.66 -0.78
N SER A 10 -11.27 -40.88 -0.74
CA SER A 10 -10.29 -39.80 -0.55
C SER A 10 -10.18 -38.89 -1.78
N HIS A 11 -10.25 -39.44 -3.00
CA HIS A 11 -10.29 -38.67 -4.24
C HIS A 11 -11.56 -37.81 -4.34
N TRP A 12 -12.73 -38.37 -3.99
CA TRP A 12 -13.99 -37.61 -3.98
C TRP A 12 -13.98 -36.50 -2.94
N ARG A 13 -13.39 -36.73 -1.76
CA ARG A 13 -13.20 -35.70 -0.72
C ARG A 13 -12.25 -34.58 -1.15
N HIS A 14 -11.17 -34.92 -1.84
CA HIS A 14 -10.22 -33.93 -2.35
C HIS A 14 -10.85 -33.08 -3.46
N ASN A 15 -11.58 -33.71 -4.38
CA ASN A 15 -12.28 -33.01 -5.45
C ASN A 15 -13.44 -32.15 -4.93
N SER A 16 -14.16 -32.60 -3.89
CA SER A 16 -15.21 -31.79 -3.27
C SER A 16 -14.63 -30.59 -2.53
N MET A 17 -13.52 -30.76 -1.78
CA MET A 17 -12.82 -29.66 -1.11
C MET A 17 -12.23 -28.65 -2.10
N LEU A 18 -11.65 -29.11 -3.21
CA LEU A 18 -11.19 -28.23 -4.29
C LEU A 18 -12.35 -27.47 -4.92
N SER A 19 -13.47 -28.15 -5.22
CA SER A 19 -14.65 -27.48 -5.78
C SER A 19 -15.24 -26.45 -4.83
N GLU A 20 -15.24 -26.72 -3.53
CA GLU A 20 -15.74 -25.83 -2.49
C GLU A 20 -14.83 -24.60 -2.31
N GLN A 21 -13.50 -24.80 -2.33
CA GLN A 21 -12.49 -23.73 -2.34
C GLN A 21 -12.64 -22.84 -3.58
N LEU A 22 -12.76 -23.42 -4.78
CA LEU A 22 -13.01 -22.69 -6.03
C LEU A 22 -14.33 -21.91 -6.00
N THR A 23 -15.41 -22.47 -5.44
CA THR A 23 -16.70 -21.75 -5.32
C THR A 23 -16.70 -20.64 -4.28
N THR A 24 -15.78 -20.68 -3.32
CA THR A 24 -15.67 -19.66 -2.25
C THR A 24 -14.75 -18.53 -2.68
N ASP A 25 -13.65 -18.84 -3.37
CA ASP A 25 -12.74 -17.87 -3.99
C ASP A 25 -13.44 -17.05 -5.09
N THR A 26 -14.35 -17.69 -5.85
CA THR A 26 -15.14 -17.00 -6.88
C THR A 26 -16.14 -16.00 -6.32
N LYS A 27 -16.64 -16.15 -5.08
CA LYS A 27 -17.51 -15.15 -4.44
C LYS A 27 -16.76 -13.85 -4.12
N GLY A 28 -15.51 -13.94 -3.65
CA GLY A 28 -14.68 -12.76 -3.39
C GLY A 28 -14.37 -11.97 -4.66
N ILE A 29 -14.02 -12.69 -5.74
CA ILE A 29 -13.82 -12.10 -7.08
C ILE A 29 -15.12 -11.51 -7.61
N TYR A 30 -16.24 -12.23 -7.49
CA TYR A 30 -17.55 -11.74 -7.94
C TYR A 30 -17.93 -10.44 -7.25
N ASN A 31 -17.70 -10.33 -5.93
CA ASN A 31 -17.93 -9.09 -5.19
C ASN A 31 -17.03 -7.93 -5.68
N LEU A 32 -15.76 -8.21 -6.01
CA LEU A 32 -14.85 -7.20 -6.57
C LEU A 32 -15.32 -6.67 -7.94
N PHE A 33 -15.78 -7.57 -8.82
CA PHE A 33 -16.24 -7.22 -10.16
C PHE A 33 -17.73 -6.85 -10.22
N THR A 34 -18.43 -6.83 -9.09
CA THR A 34 -19.81 -6.34 -9.03
C THR A 34 -19.79 -4.83 -9.25
N PHE A 35 -19.93 -4.46 -10.52
CA PHE A 35 -19.87 -3.07 -10.97
C PHE A 35 -21.15 -2.33 -10.55
N SER A 36 -21.00 -1.30 -9.73
CA SER A 36 -22.06 -0.36 -9.41
C SER A 36 -21.71 1.02 -9.96
N VAL A 37 -22.69 1.65 -10.62
CA VAL A 37 -22.51 2.98 -11.22
C VAL A 37 -22.67 4.09 -10.18
N GLU A 38 -23.40 3.82 -9.10
CA GLU A 38 -23.69 4.81 -8.04
C GLU A 38 -22.44 5.38 -7.37
N PRO A 39 -21.38 4.62 -7.04
CA PRO A 39 -20.14 5.18 -6.52
C PRO A 39 -19.40 6.08 -7.53
N LEU A 40 -19.49 5.80 -8.83
CA LEU A 40 -18.82 6.61 -9.86
C LEU A 40 -19.38 8.03 -9.97
N LEU A 41 -20.63 8.23 -9.58
CA LEU A 41 -21.29 9.53 -9.56
C LEU A 41 -20.95 10.36 -8.31
N LYS A 42 -20.33 9.75 -7.28
CA LYS A 42 -19.95 10.43 -6.06
C LYS A 42 -18.56 11.06 -6.22
N PHE A 43 -18.46 12.36 -5.91
CA PHE A 43 -17.20 13.09 -5.95
C PHE A 43 -16.14 12.48 -5.02
N ASP A 44 -16.56 12.01 -3.85
CA ASP A 44 -15.69 11.37 -2.86
C ASP A 44 -14.89 10.20 -3.45
N THR A 45 -15.50 9.39 -4.32
CA THR A 45 -14.84 8.25 -4.97
C THR A 45 -13.67 8.70 -5.85
N TRP A 46 -13.85 9.81 -6.59
CA TRP A 46 -12.78 10.39 -7.41
C TRP A 46 -11.69 11.03 -6.55
N TYR A 47 -12.08 11.70 -5.47
CA TYR A 47 -11.12 12.27 -4.51
C TYR A 47 -10.22 11.18 -3.92
N TYR A 48 -10.79 10.10 -3.39
CA TYR A 48 -10.00 8.99 -2.83
C TYR A 48 -9.15 8.29 -3.89
N ALA A 49 -9.63 8.17 -5.14
CA ALA A 49 -8.85 7.59 -6.23
C ALA A 49 -7.59 8.43 -6.56
N VAL A 50 -7.75 9.75 -6.62
CA VAL A 50 -6.63 10.67 -6.87
C VAL A 50 -5.64 10.66 -5.71
N VAL A 51 -6.13 10.70 -4.47
CA VAL A 51 -5.29 10.62 -3.27
C VAL A 51 -4.50 9.30 -3.24
N GLN A 52 -5.17 8.17 -3.52
CA GLN A 52 -4.51 6.86 -3.62
C GLN A 52 -3.44 6.84 -4.70
N PHE A 53 -3.71 7.43 -5.86
CA PHE A 53 -2.74 7.54 -6.95
C PHE A 53 -1.49 8.33 -6.52
N PHE A 54 -1.65 9.49 -5.86
CA PHE A 54 -0.53 10.29 -5.39
C PHE A 54 0.30 9.58 -4.32
N PHE A 55 -0.35 8.94 -3.34
CA PHE A 55 0.38 8.16 -2.33
C PHE A 55 1.14 6.98 -2.94
N SER A 56 0.51 6.26 -3.87
CA SER A 56 1.11 5.08 -4.47
C SER A 56 2.28 5.41 -5.40
N THR A 57 2.27 6.58 -6.03
CA THR A 57 3.35 7.03 -6.94
C THR A 57 4.38 7.94 -6.27
N HIS A 58 4.14 8.37 -5.02
CA HIS A 58 4.95 9.37 -4.32
C HIS A 58 5.15 10.69 -5.09
N ILE A 59 4.24 11.02 -6.01
CA ILE A 59 4.20 12.32 -6.70
C ILE A 59 3.76 13.39 -5.69
N GLY A 60 4.37 14.58 -5.72
CA GLY A 60 4.10 15.66 -4.77
C GLY A 60 4.90 15.63 -3.46
N PHE A 61 5.72 14.58 -3.25
CA PHE A 61 6.61 14.45 -2.08
C PHE A 61 8.05 14.90 -2.33
N GLY A 62 8.38 15.34 -3.56
CA GLY A 62 9.71 15.82 -3.93
C GLY A 62 10.78 14.73 -4.15
N ASN A 63 10.44 13.44 -3.97
CA ASN A 63 11.40 12.35 -4.11
C ASN A 63 11.85 12.17 -5.58
N ILE A 64 10.90 12.28 -6.51
CA ILE A 64 11.17 12.18 -7.95
C ILE A 64 12.03 13.36 -8.40
N THR A 65 11.71 14.59 -8.00
CA THR A 65 12.47 15.79 -8.36
C THR A 65 13.88 15.75 -7.78
N THR A 66 14.04 15.29 -6.53
CA THR A 66 15.35 15.13 -5.88
C THR A 66 16.22 14.08 -6.58
N CYS A 67 15.64 12.96 -7.01
CA CYS A 67 16.38 11.89 -7.69
C CYS A 67 16.55 12.11 -9.20
N SER A 68 15.79 13.03 -9.78
CA SER A 68 15.70 13.28 -11.23
C SER A 68 17.06 13.57 -11.87
N GLY A 69 17.89 14.42 -11.25
CA GLY A 69 19.17 14.85 -11.79
C GLY A 69 20.19 13.72 -11.96
N ASN A 70 20.13 12.68 -11.11
CA ASN A 70 21.04 11.54 -11.21
C ASN A 70 20.47 10.44 -12.13
N ILE A 71 19.16 10.16 -12.02
CA ILE A 71 18.48 9.08 -12.74
C ILE A 71 18.31 9.40 -14.23
N TYR A 72 17.92 10.63 -14.58
CA TYR A 72 17.62 11.00 -15.96
C TYR A 72 18.86 11.43 -16.76
N SER A 73 20.04 11.50 -16.14
CA SER A 73 21.30 11.73 -16.86
C SER A 73 21.71 10.55 -17.76
N LYS A 74 21.19 9.34 -17.49
CA LYS A 74 21.58 8.10 -18.17
C LYS A 74 20.43 7.33 -18.81
N SER A 75 19.17 7.72 -18.57
CA SER A 75 17.98 7.01 -19.03
C SER A 75 16.93 7.98 -19.57
N ASN A 76 16.17 7.53 -20.57
CA ASN A 76 15.02 8.27 -21.09
C ASN A 76 13.97 8.44 -19.99
N ALA A 77 13.83 9.68 -19.50
CA ALA A 77 12.93 10.01 -18.39
C ALA A 77 11.48 9.57 -18.62
N PHE A 78 11.00 9.74 -19.86
CA PHE A 78 9.67 9.35 -20.28
C PHE A 78 9.41 7.84 -20.06
N TRP A 79 10.31 6.98 -20.54
CA TRP A 79 10.13 5.53 -20.44
C TRP A 79 10.24 5.03 -19.00
N THR A 80 11.13 5.61 -18.20
CA THR A 80 11.24 5.28 -16.78
C THR A 80 9.97 5.66 -16.01
N ALA A 81 9.41 6.86 -16.25
CA ALA A 81 8.16 7.28 -15.62
C ALA A 81 6.97 6.43 -16.07
N PHE A 82 6.88 6.13 -17.36
CA PHE A 82 5.82 5.30 -17.93
C PHE A 82 5.82 3.88 -17.34
N LEU A 83 6.99 3.24 -17.30
CA LEU A 83 7.14 1.89 -16.72
C LEU A 83 6.84 1.90 -15.22
N TYR A 84 7.27 2.93 -14.50
CA TYR A 84 6.99 3.09 -13.08
C TYR A 84 5.48 3.14 -12.79
N ILE A 85 4.73 3.96 -13.54
CA ILE A 85 3.27 4.07 -13.39
C ILE A 85 2.58 2.73 -13.71
N ILE A 86 2.96 2.07 -14.81
CA ILE A 86 2.39 0.77 -15.19
C ILE A 86 2.64 -0.28 -14.11
N CYS A 87 3.88 -0.43 -13.65
CA CYS A 87 4.23 -1.37 -12.59
C CYS A 87 3.44 -1.09 -11.31
N ASN A 88 3.30 0.18 -10.94
CA ASN A 88 2.56 0.57 -9.75
C ASN A 88 1.07 0.22 -9.86
N VAL A 89 0.42 0.46 -11.00
CA VAL A 89 -0.98 0.08 -11.25
C VAL A 89 -1.16 -1.44 -11.26
N LEU A 90 -0.26 -2.18 -11.90
CA LEU A 90 -0.32 -3.65 -11.98
C LEU A 90 -0.16 -4.29 -10.59
N VAL A 91 0.85 -3.86 -9.82
CA VAL A 91 1.10 -4.37 -8.47
C VAL A 91 -0.06 -3.97 -7.55
N GLY A 92 -0.51 -2.72 -7.59
CA GLY A 92 -1.64 -2.25 -6.78
C GLY A 92 -2.92 -3.03 -7.05
N THR A 93 -3.28 -3.22 -8.32
CA THR A 93 -4.46 -3.99 -8.72
C THR A 93 -4.32 -5.46 -8.32
N GLY A 94 -3.15 -6.05 -8.52
CA GLY A 94 -2.87 -7.44 -8.11
C GLY A 94 -3.04 -7.66 -6.61
N MET A 95 -2.56 -6.73 -5.78
CA MET A 95 -2.72 -6.79 -4.33
C MET A 95 -4.19 -6.67 -3.90
N VAL A 96 -4.98 -5.82 -4.56
CA VAL A 96 -6.43 -5.72 -4.30
C VAL A 96 -7.14 -7.03 -4.62
N ILE A 97 -6.83 -7.64 -5.77
CA ILE A 97 -7.41 -8.95 -6.16
C ILE A 97 -7.07 -10.01 -5.11
N LEU A 98 -5.82 -10.06 -4.64
CA LEU A 98 -5.37 -11.00 -3.60
C LEU A 98 -6.14 -10.81 -2.28
N VAL A 99 -6.34 -9.56 -1.85
CA VAL A 99 -7.11 -9.25 -0.63
C VAL A 99 -8.57 -9.70 -0.75
N TYR A 100 -9.22 -9.44 -1.89
CA TYR A 100 -10.62 -9.86 -2.11
C TYR A 100 -10.77 -11.39 -2.21
N LEU A 101 -9.78 -12.08 -2.76
CA LEU A 101 -9.70 -13.55 -2.71
C LEU A 101 -9.66 -14.06 -1.27
N TRP A 102 -8.84 -13.45 -0.41
CA TRP A 102 -8.74 -13.82 1.00
C TRP A 102 -10.02 -13.54 1.79
N ILE A 103 -10.67 -12.41 1.54
CA ILE A 103 -11.97 -12.08 2.14
C ILE A 103 -13.02 -13.14 1.76
N GLY A 104 -13.07 -13.51 0.47
CA GLY A 104 -13.95 -14.57 -0.02
C GLY A 104 -13.69 -15.89 0.69
N LYS A 105 -12.42 -16.31 0.74
CA LYS A 105 -11.99 -17.58 1.34
C LYS A 105 -12.28 -17.70 2.83
N LEU A 106 -12.13 -16.62 3.59
CA LEU A 106 -12.41 -16.58 5.02
C LEU A 106 -13.91 -16.36 5.32
N ASN A 107 -14.73 -16.12 4.28
CA ASN A 107 -16.15 -15.81 4.39
C ASN A 107 -16.44 -14.72 5.44
N ILE A 108 -15.59 -13.70 5.49
CA ILE A 108 -15.69 -12.60 6.45
C ILE A 108 -16.98 -11.84 6.12
N PRO A 109 -17.93 -11.68 7.07
CA PRO A 109 -19.12 -10.88 6.83
C PRO A 109 -18.71 -9.45 6.46
N ASN A 110 -19.54 -8.71 5.72
CA ASN A 110 -19.31 -7.31 5.30
C ASN A 110 -19.16 -6.35 6.51
N TYR A 111 -18.11 -6.52 7.29
CA TYR A 111 -17.74 -5.73 8.44
C TYR A 111 -16.55 -4.89 8.00
N TRP A 112 -16.82 -3.61 7.78
CA TRP A 112 -15.81 -2.62 7.46
C TRP A 112 -15.30 -2.06 8.79
N PRO A 113 -14.09 -2.43 9.24
CA PRO A 113 -13.57 -1.93 10.51
C PRO A 113 -13.26 -0.44 10.41
N GLU A 114 -13.39 0.25 11.54
CA GLU A 114 -13.09 1.69 11.69
C GLU A 114 -11.64 2.05 11.31
N VAL A 115 -10.71 1.07 11.32
CA VAL A 115 -9.30 1.28 10.99
C VAL A 115 -8.87 0.31 9.89
N PRO A 116 -8.68 0.77 8.64
CA PRO A 116 -8.30 -0.07 7.50
C PRO A 116 -6.98 -0.82 7.69
N LEU A 117 -6.01 -0.25 8.41
CA LEU A 117 -4.71 -0.89 8.65
C LEU A 117 -4.85 -2.17 9.50
N LEU A 118 -5.62 -2.10 10.58
CA LEU A 118 -5.83 -3.26 11.48
C LEU A 118 -6.60 -4.37 10.76
N PHE A 119 -7.50 -4.00 9.85
CA PHE A 119 -8.20 -4.96 8.99
C PHE A 119 -7.22 -5.81 8.19
N VAL A 120 -6.33 -5.17 7.45
CA VAL A 120 -5.40 -5.84 6.55
C VAL A 120 -4.46 -6.74 7.35
N LEU A 121 -3.99 -6.27 8.51
CA LEU A 121 -3.11 -7.05 9.38
C LEU A 121 -3.79 -8.32 9.91
N ASN A 122 -5.05 -8.20 10.35
CA ASN A 122 -5.86 -9.33 10.81
C ASN A 122 -6.21 -10.27 9.65
N LEU A 123 -6.56 -9.73 8.48
CA LEU A 123 -6.85 -10.52 7.30
C LEU A 123 -5.64 -11.37 6.90
N VAL A 124 -4.44 -10.79 6.92
CA VAL A 124 -3.19 -11.53 6.65
C VAL A 124 -2.96 -12.61 7.70
N TYR A 125 -3.19 -12.31 8.99
CA TYR A 125 -3.06 -13.28 10.08
C TYR A 125 -4.00 -14.48 9.90
N ASP A 126 -5.28 -14.19 9.69
CA ASP A 126 -6.35 -15.18 9.57
C ASP A 126 -6.16 -16.02 8.32
N THR A 127 -5.78 -15.38 7.21
CA THR A 127 -5.48 -16.08 5.96
C THR A 127 -4.30 -17.01 6.14
N ALA A 128 -3.21 -16.53 6.75
CA ALA A 128 -2.03 -17.35 6.98
C ALA A 128 -2.35 -18.57 7.86
N SER A 129 -3.11 -18.35 8.93
CA SER A 129 -3.48 -19.38 9.92
C SER A 129 -4.48 -20.41 9.37
N CYS A 130 -5.47 -19.99 8.60
CA CYS A 130 -6.52 -20.88 8.08
C CYS A 130 -6.13 -21.58 6.77
N CYS A 131 -5.30 -20.96 5.93
CA CYS A 131 -5.08 -21.44 4.56
C CYS A 131 -3.84 -22.31 4.37
N PHE A 132 -2.84 -22.19 5.25
CA PHE A 132 -1.51 -22.74 5.02
C PHE A 132 -1.10 -23.86 5.99
N GLY A 133 -2.01 -24.32 6.86
CA GLY A 133 -1.86 -25.52 7.69
C GLY A 133 -0.54 -25.57 8.47
N ASP A 134 0.21 -26.66 8.35
CA ASP A 134 1.48 -26.88 9.06
C ASP A 134 2.58 -25.85 8.72
N ASN A 135 2.48 -25.16 7.58
CA ASN A 135 3.42 -24.11 7.17
C ASN A 135 2.88 -22.69 7.42
N ALA A 136 1.76 -22.54 8.11
CA ALA A 136 1.10 -21.25 8.36
C ALA A 136 2.04 -20.20 8.96
N GLN A 137 2.90 -20.60 9.89
CA GLN A 137 3.83 -19.68 10.56
C GLN A 137 4.86 -19.06 9.60
N ILE A 138 5.35 -19.83 8.63
CA ILE A 138 6.33 -19.36 7.63
C ILE A 138 5.64 -18.36 6.70
N TRP A 139 4.45 -18.70 6.20
CA TRP A 139 3.70 -17.82 5.30
C TRP A 139 3.22 -16.53 5.97
N ALA A 140 2.79 -16.60 7.24
CA ALA A 140 2.47 -15.40 8.04
C ALA A 140 3.69 -14.49 8.17
N SER A 141 4.84 -15.07 8.52
CA SER A 141 6.09 -14.32 8.72
C SER A 141 6.58 -13.67 7.43
N VAL A 142 6.50 -14.37 6.30
CA VAL A 142 6.83 -13.80 4.98
C VAL A 142 5.88 -12.66 4.62
N ALA A 143 4.57 -12.82 4.82
CA ALA A 143 3.60 -11.76 4.52
C ALA A 143 3.85 -10.50 5.36
N TYR A 144 4.09 -10.64 6.66
CA TYR A 144 4.45 -9.51 7.51
C TYR A 144 5.80 -8.91 7.17
N LEU A 145 6.79 -9.72 6.78
CA LEU A 145 8.09 -9.24 6.33
C LEU A 145 7.95 -8.38 5.07
N VAL A 146 7.12 -8.79 4.11
CA VAL A 146 6.82 -8.01 2.90
C VAL A 146 6.17 -6.67 3.27
N LEU A 147 5.19 -6.67 4.18
CA LEU A 147 4.56 -5.43 4.66
C LEU A 147 5.57 -4.50 5.35
N LEU A 148 6.45 -5.05 6.20
CA LEU A 148 7.50 -4.29 6.88
C LEU A 148 8.53 -3.72 5.90
N LEU A 149 9.01 -4.51 4.94
CA LEU A 149 9.95 -4.06 3.92
C LEU A 149 9.35 -2.99 3.00
N SER A 150 8.07 -3.13 2.63
CA SER A 150 7.34 -2.14 1.86
C SER A 150 7.23 -0.80 2.61
N GLY A 151 6.90 -0.83 3.90
CA GLY A 151 6.88 0.37 4.73
C GLY A 151 8.26 0.99 4.89
N PHE A 152 9.28 0.16 5.15
CA PHE A 152 10.65 0.60 5.35
C PHE A 152 11.24 1.29 4.11
N THR A 153 11.09 0.69 2.93
CA THR A 153 11.57 1.26 1.67
C THR A 153 10.93 2.62 1.36
N SER A 154 9.63 2.75 1.61
CA SER A 154 8.89 4.01 1.46
C SER A 154 9.42 5.10 2.41
N MET A 155 9.68 4.76 3.68
CA MET A 155 10.21 5.71 4.66
C MET A 155 11.65 6.13 4.36
N VAL A 156 12.50 5.22 3.90
CA VAL A 156 13.88 5.53 3.49
C VAL A 156 13.90 6.57 2.37
N ALA A 157 13.00 6.44 1.38
CA ALA A 157 12.87 7.38 0.28
C ALA A 157 12.45 8.79 0.75
N LEU A 158 11.49 8.88 1.68
CA LEU A 158 11.07 10.16 2.27
C LEU A 158 12.18 10.82 3.08
N VAL A 159 12.85 10.06 3.96
CA VAL A 159 13.97 10.59 4.78
C VAL A 159 15.12 11.06 3.89
N TYR A 160 15.43 10.33 2.82
CA TYR A 160 16.43 10.74 1.84
C TYR A 160 16.08 12.08 1.19
N THR A 161 14.82 12.22 0.74
CA THR A 161 14.31 13.44 0.11
C THR A 161 14.41 14.64 1.04
N ILE A 162 14.00 14.49 2.30
CA ILE A 162 14.09 15.55 3.33
C ILE A 162 15.55 15.90 3.59
N ALA A 163 16.41 14.90 3.77
CA ALA A 163 17.83 15.12 4.06
C ALA A 163 18.52 15.91 2.94
N VAL A 164 18.30 15.52 1.68
CA VAL A 164 18.88 16.25 0.52
C VAL A 164 18.33 17.67 0.43
N SER A 165 17.02 17.85 0.59
CA SER A 165 16.39 19.18 0.54
C SER A 165 16.97 20.13 1.59
N VAL A 166 17.15 19.66 2.83
CA VAL A 166 17.73 20.46 3.92
C VAL A 166 19.21 20.77 3.68
N VAL A 167 19.98 19.82 3.13
CA VAL A 167 21.41 20.03 2.80
C VAL A 167 21.58 21.12 1.75
N VAL A 168 20.73 21.11 0.71
CA VAL A 168 20.74 22.12 -0.36
C VAL A 168 20.43 23.50 0.19
N GLU A 169 19.36 23.64 0.97
CA GLU A 169 18.95 24.92 1.56
C GLU A 169 20.00 25.48 2.53
N THR A 170 20.61 24.58 3.31
CA THR A 170 21.64 24.93 4.30
C THR A 170 23.01 25.22 3.67
N LYS A 171 23.12 25.19 2.33
CA LYS A 171 24.36 25.37 1.56
C LYS A 171 25.49 24.47 2.06
N ASN A 172 25.17 23.22 2.41
CA ASN A 172 26.12 22.23 2.91
C ASN A 172 26.88 22.65 4.20
N LYS A 173 26.33 23.57 5.02
CA LYS A 173 26.96 23.93 6.31
C LYS A 173 26.91 22.79 7.33
N TRP A 174 25.93 21.89 7.22
CA TRP A 174 25.67 20.80 8.16
C TRP A 174 25.96 19.45 7.51
N ARG A 175 26.57 18.52 8.25
CA ARG A 175 26.84 17.16 7.75
C ARG A 175 25.52 16.41 7.56
N SER A 176 25.35 15.78 6.40
CA SER A 176 24.12 15.04 6.03
C SER A 176 23.71 13.99 7.07
N TRP A 177 24.67 13.28 7.69
CA TRP A 177 24.37 12.29 8.72
C TRP A 177 23.69 12.88 9.97
N LEU A 178 24.03 14.11 10.34
CA LEU A 178 23.44 14.78 11.50
C LEU A 178 21.98 15.18 11.20
N ILE A 179 21.71 15.68 9.99
CA ILE A 179 20.36 16.00 9.52
C ILE A 179 19.50 14.74 9.49
N THR A 180 19.99 13.65 8.89
CA THR A 180 19.27 12.38 8.84
C THR A 180 18.95 11.86 10.23
N THR A 181 19.92 11.92 11.17
CA THR A 181 19.71 11.50 12.56
C THR A 181 18.64 12.34 13.26
N ALA A 182 18.65 13.66 13.07
CA ALA A 182 17.64 14.56 13.63
C ALA A 182 16.24 14.27 13.08
N VAL A 183 16.10 14.09 11.76
CA VAL A 183 14.82 13.75 11.12
C VAL A 183 14.29 12.40 11.64
N CYS A 184 15.15 11.38 11.73
CA CYS A 184 14.77 10.09 12.30
C CYS A 184 14.35 10.19 13.77
N ALA A 185 15.04 11.00 14.58
CA ALA A 185 14.69 11.21 15.98
C ALA A 185 13.31 11.88 16.14
N ILE A 186 13.04 12.93 15.35
CA ILE A 186 11.74 13.60 15.34
C ILE A 186 10.63 12.63 14.88
N GLY A 187 10.89 11.85 13.82
CA GLY A 187 9.97 10.84 13.33
C GLY A 187 9.67 9.76 14.38
N PHE A 188 10.68 9.32 15.12
CA PHE A 188 10.53 8.34 16.18
C PHE A 188 9.67 8.86 17.34
N ILE A 189 9.94 10.08 17.82
CA ILE A 189 9.15 10.70 18.90
C ILE A 189 7.69 10.90 18.44
N SER A 190 7.50 11.38 17.22
CA SER A 190 6.16 11.57 16.63
C SER A 190 5.42 10.25 16.48
N GLY A 191 6.11 9.19 16.05
CA GLY A 191 5.56 7.84 15.95
C GLY A 191 5.08 7.30 17.30
N ILE A 192 5.89 7.47 18.36
CA ILE A 192 5.47 7.11 19.72
C ILE A 192 4.23 7.89 20.15
N ALA A 193 4.19 9.19 19.89
CA ALA A 193 3.05 10.03 20.23
C ALA A 193 1.75 9.60 19.51
N ILE A 194 1.86 9.17 18.24
CA ILE A 194 0.74 8.69 17.44
C ILE A 194 0.25 7.30 17.89
N MET A 195 1.12 6.45 18.43
CA MET A 195 0.74 5.13 18.95
C MET A 195 0.12 5.17 20.36
N LEU A 196 0.22 6.29 21.07
CA LEU A 196 -0.26 6.44 22.44
C LEU A 196 -1.80 6.37 22.60
N PRO A 197 -2.64 6.87 21.68
CA PRO A 197 -4.10 6.81 21.80
C PRO A 197 -4.67 5.41 21.54
N GLU A 198 -5.71 5.05 22.29
CA GLU A 198 -6.41 3.77 22.12
C GLU A 198 -6.96 3.60 20.69
N LYS A 199 -6.79 2.38 20.15
CA LYS A 199 -7.28 1.92 18.85
C LYS A 199 -6.78 2.72 17.62
N LEU A 200 -5.65 3.43 17.73
CA LEU A 200 -5.08 4.19 16.60
C LEU A 200 -6.07 5.21 15.99
N LYS A 201 -7.07 5.68 16.75
CA LYS A 201 -8.09 6.63 16.24
C LYS A 201 -7.46 7.92 15.73
N PHE A 202 -6.39 8.38 16.39
CA PHE A 202 -5.63 9.55 15.96
C PHE A 202 -4.95 9.32 14.61
N LEU A 203 -4.41 8.12 14.37
CA LEU A 203 -3.82 7.74 13.08
C LEU A 203 -4.88 7.77 11.97
N HIS A 204 -6.08 7.23 12.23
CA HIS A 204 -7.16 7.24 11.25
C HIS A 204 -7.62 8.67 10.92
N MET A 205 -7.77 9.53 11.93
CA MET A 205 -8.10 10.94 11.68
C MET A 205 -6.99 11.67 10.91
N LEU A 206 -5.72 11.45 11.26
CA LEU A 206 -4.59 12.07 10.59
C LEU A 206 -4.54 11.66 9.12
N ASP A 207 -4.60 10.36 8.84
CA ASP A 207 -4.56 9.79 7.49
C ASP A 207 -5.72 10.28 6.62
N HIS A 208 -6.95 10.20 7.15
CA HIS A 208 -8.15 10.57 6.40
C HIS A 208 -8.28 12.08 6.17
N TYR A 209 -8.03 12.91 7.19
CA TYR A 209 -8.29 14.35 7.11
C TYR A 209 -7.06 15.17 6.73
N VAL A 210 -5.86 14.79 7.15
CA VAL A 210 -4.70 15.69 7.06
C VAL A 210 -3.82 15.31 5.89
N ILE A 211 -3.44 14.03 5.77
CA ILE A 211 -2.41 13.64 4.81
C ILE A 211 -2.94 13.74 3.37
N GLY A 212 -4.17 13.28 3.10
CA GLY A 212 -4.77 13.38 1.76
C GLY A 212 -4.87 14.81 1.23
N HIS A 213 -5.34 15.75 2.05
CA HIS A 213 -5.46 17.16 1.67
C HIS A 213 -4.09 17.84 1.52
N MET A 214 -3.12 17.55 2.39
CA MET A 214 -1.78 18.11 2.31
C MET A 214 -1.05 17.68 1.03
N VAL A 215 -1.13 16.39 0.66
CA VAL A 215 -0.48 15.86 -0.54
C VAL A 215 -1.11 16.44 -1.81
N ALA A 216 -2.43 16.52 -1.86
CA ALA A 216 -3.14 17.13 -2.99
C ALA A 216 -2.74 18.61 -3.15
N MET A 217 -2.68 19.37 -2.06
CA MET A 217 -2.27 20.78 -2.09
C MET A 217 -0.79 20.94 -2.48
N SER A 218 0.11 20.10 -1.95
CA SER A 218 1.54 20.09 -2.30
C SER A 218 1.74 19.86 -3.80
N THR A 219 1.05 18.85 -4.35
CA THR A 219 1.13 18.54 -5.78
C THR A 219 0.57 19.66 -6.64
N ALA A 220 -0.54 20.29 -6.22
CA ALA A 220 -1.11 21.43 -6.93
C ALA A 220 -0.13 22.63 -6.97
N LEU A 221 0.54 22.93 -5.85
CA LEU A 221 1.55 23.97 -5.78
C LEU A 221 2.78 23.66 -6.64
N GLU A 222 3.25 22.41 -6.65
CA GLU A 222 4.37 21.97 -7.49
C GLU A 222 4.03 22.15 -8.99
N LEU A 223 2.83 21.76 -9.41
CA LEU A 223 2.37 21.95 -10.79
C LEU A 223 2.26 23.43 -11.17
N VAL A 224 1.65 24.26 -10.32
CA VAL A 224 1.53 25.70 -10.58
C VAL A 224 2.90 26.35 -10.68
N GLY A 225 3.84 26.00 -9.81
CA GLY A 225 5.22 26.48 -9.86
C GLY A 225 5.91 26.14 -11.19
N ILE A 226 5.85 24.87 -11.60
CA ILE A 226 6.43 24.43 -12.89
C ILE A 226 5.79 25.16 -14.07
N PHE A 227 4.47 25.32 -14.07
CA PHE A 227 3.79 26.06 -15.14
C PHE A 227 4.26 27.51 -15.17
N MET A 228 4.31 28.21 -14.03
CA MET A 228 4.78 29.59 -13.99
C MET A 228 6.22 29.74 -14.47
N ASP A 229 7.12 28.85 -14.08
CA ASP A 229 8.52 28.85 -14.53
C ASP A 229 8.68 28.57 -16.03
N ILE A 230 7.77 27.82 -16.65
CA ILE A 230 7.77 27.58 -18.10
C ILE A 230 7.33 28.80 -18.90
N TRP A 231 6.49 29.66 -18.31
CA TRP A 231 5.98 30.87 -18.96
C TRP A 231 6.94 32.08 -18.83
N TYR A 232 7.92 32.03 -17.92
CA TYR A 232 8.95 33.06 -17.70
C TYR A 232 10.27 32.72 -18.40
#